data_AF-A0A1H9E228-F1
#
_entry.id   AF-A0A1H9E228-F1
#
_cell.length_a   1.000
_cell.length_b   1.000
_cell.length_c   1.000
_cell.angle_alpha   90.00
_cell.angle_beta   90.00
_cell.angle_gamma   90.00
#
_symmetry.space_group_name_H-M   'P 1'
#
loop_
_entity.id
_entity.type
_entity.pdbx_description
1 polymer ?
#
loop_
_entity_poly.entity_id
_entity_poly.type
_entity_poly.pdbx_seq_one_letter_code
_entity_poly.pdbx_strand_id
1 'polypeptide(L)'
;MSSAQLTLLCLLPSLVVLWLLASQDPKRRRSLRLPQRQPRLPRTPGVALLLLPGLLLGGFGQWPALLMWMGLTLSLGWLLTQLLAWRA
;
A
#
# COMPACT_ATOMS: atom_id res chain seq x y z
N MET A 1 -13.43 5.51 -19.40
CA MET A 1 -12.38 6.05 -18.50
C MET A 1 -11.03 5.63 -19.05
N SER A 2 -10.02 6.49 -19.00
CA SER A 2 -8.67 6.08 -19.43
C SER A 2 -8.03 5.14 -18.40
N SER A 3 -7.05 4.34 -18.83
CA SER A 3 -6.33 3.44 -17.90
C SER A 3 -5.70 4.19 -16.74
N ALA A 4 -5.18 5.41 -16.97
CA ALA A 4 -4.62 6.26 -15.93
C ALA A 4 -5.65 6.67 -14.86
N GLN A 5 -6.89 7.00 -15.28
CA GLN A 5 -7.97 7.34 -14.34
C GLN A 5 -8.35 6.14 -13.46
N LEU A 6 -8.48 4.96 -14.06
CA LEU A 6 -8.77 3.72 -13.33
C LEU A 6 -7.67 3.38 -12.34
N THR A 7 -6.40 3.51 -12.76
CA THR A 7 -5.25 3.32 -11.88
C THR A 7 -5.31 4.27 -10.68
N LEU A 8 -5.54 5.57 -10.89
CA LEU A 8 -5.60 6.54 -9.79
C LEU A 8 -6.73 6.23 -8.81
N LEU A 9 -7.92 5.86 -9.31
CA LEU A 9 -9.05 5.47 -8.46
C LEU A 9 -8.74 4.24 -7.61
N CYS A 10 -8.11 3.21 -8.18
CA CYS A 10 -7.71 2.01 -7.44
C CYS A 10 -6.51 2.25 -6.52
N LEU A 11 -5.66 3.24 -6.82
CA LEU A 11 -4.46 3.53 -6.04
C LEU A 11 -4.77 4.21 -4.71
N LEU A 12 -5.74 5.13 -4.67
CA LEU A 12 -6.12 5.85 -3.45
C LEU A 12 -6.45 4.94 -2.24
N PRO A 13 -7.35 3.94 -2.35
CA PRO A 13 -7.62 3.04 -1.24
C PRO A 13 -6.40 2.18 -0.89
N SER A 14 -5.64 1.72 -1.89
CA SER A 14 -4.40 0.97 -1.65
C SER A 14 -3.38 1.80 -0.86
N LEU A 15 -3.27 3.12 -1.12
CA LEU A 15 -2.36 4.00 -0.41
C LEU A 15 -2.71 4.16 1.07
N VAL A 16 -3.99 4.26 1.40
CA VAL A 16 -4.44 4.34 2.80
C VAL A 16 -4.05 3.07 3.56
N VAL A 17 -4.28 1.90 2.96
CA VAL A 17 -3.92 0.61 3.55
C VAL A 17 -2.40 0.46 3.67
N LEU A 18 -1.65 0.84 2.62
CA LEU A 18 -0.18 0.87 2.63
C LEU A 18 0.36 1.74 3.75
N TRP A 19 -0.18 2.94 3.94
CA TRP A 19 0.22 3.85 5.02
C TRP A 19 -0.02 3.23 6.39
N LEU A 20 -1.20 2.62 6.60
CA LEU A 20 -1.53 1.96 7.86
C LEU A 20 -0.59 0.79 8.15
N LEU A 21 -0.34 -0.09 7.17
CA LEU A 21 0.58 -1.22 7.32
C LEU A 21 2.02 -0.76 7.56
N ALA A 22 2.50 0.19 6.76
CA ALA A 22 3.86 0.71 6.87
C ALA A 22 4.08 1.41 8.22
N SER A 23 3.15 2.24 8.68
CA SER A 23 3.29 2.97 9.95
C SER A 23 3.39 2.05 11.18
N GLN A 24 2.82 0.85 11.10
CA GLN A 24 2.75 -0.14 12.18
C GLN A 24 3.86 -1.18 12.13
N ASP A 25 4.79 -1.12 11.17
CA ASP A 25 5.81 -2.16 11.02
C ASP A 25 6.67 -2.33 12.30
N PRO A 26 6.54 -3.48 13.01
CA PRO A 26 7.28 -3.73 14.25
C PRO A 26 8.78 -3.80 14.02
N LYS A 27 9.25 -4.19 12.81
CA LYS A 27 10.68 -4.28 12.51
C LYS A 27 11.32 -2.89 12.50
N ARG A 28 10.73 -1.95 11.76
CA ARG A 28 11.16 -0.52 11.75
C ARG A 28 11.12 0.08 13.15
N ARG A 29 10.04 -0.17 13.90
CA ARG A 29 9.86 0.44 15.23
C ARG A 29 10.85 -0.12 16.25
N ARG A 30 11.17 -1.41 16.17
CA ARG A 30 12.24 -2.03 16.97
C ARG A 30 13.62 -1.47 16.62
N SER A 31 13.97 -1.33 15.34
CA SER A 31 15.28 -0.81 14.94
C SER A 31 15.48 0.65 15.36
N LEU A 32 14.42 1.46 15.32
CA LEU A 32 14.44 2.87 15.70
C LEU A 32 14.13 3.11 17.19
N ARG A 33 14.04 2.05 18.00
CA ARG A 33 13.71 2.12 19.44
C ARG A 33 12.43 2.91 19.76
N LEU A 34 11.47 2.93 18.83
CA LEU A 34 10.20 3.62 19.02
C LEU A 34 9.26 2.80 19.93
N PRO A 35 8.37 3.45 20.71
CA PRO A 35 7.39 2.75 21.54
C PRO A 35 6.52 1.84 20.69
N GLN A 36 6.26 0.59 21.08
CA GLN A 36 5.38 -0.31 20.34
C GLN A 36 3.95 0.25 20.25
N ARG A 37 3.26 -0.01 19.14
CA ARG A 37 1.87 0.42 18.91
C ARG A 37 1.03 -0.83 18.72
N GLN A 38 -0.17 -0.82 19.28
CA GLN A 38 -1.16 -1.83 18.97
C GLN A 38 -1.51 -1.75 17.47
N PRO A 39 -1.60 -2.89 16.77
CA PRO A 39 -1.95 -2.90 15.36
C PRO A 39 -3.39 -2.42 15.19
N ARG A 40 -3.58 -1.34 14.42
CA ARG A 40 -4.92 -0.85 14.03
C ARG A 40 -5.53 -1.69 12.93
N LEU A 41 -4.69 -2.37 12.14
CA LEU A 41 -5.10 -3.26 11.06
C LEU A 41 -4.29 -4.55 11.16
N PRO A 42 -4.93 -5.71 11.34
CA PRO A 42 -4.21 -6.98 11.31
C PRO A 42 -3.59 -7.19 9.93
N ARG A 43 -2.39 -7.80 9.88
CA ARG A 43 -1.59 -7.89 8.64
C ARG A 43 -2.33 -8.61 7.51
N THR A 44 -2.89 -9.78 7.78
CA THR A 44 -3.57 -10.62 6.78
C THR A 44 -4.75 -9.92 6.09
N PRO A 45 -5.76 -9.40 6.82
CA PRO A 45 -6.85 -8.65 6.19
C PRO A 45 -6.36 -7.35 5.55
N GLY A 46 -5.33 -6.70 6.10
CA GLY A 46 -4.75 -5.51 5.47
C GLY A 46 -4.11 -5.81 4.12
N VAL A 47 -3.39 -6.91 3.98
CA VAL A 47 -2.83 -7.32 2.67
C VAL A 47 -3.95 -7.67 1.69
N ALA A 48 -4.99 -8.37 2.14
CA ALA A 48 -6.15 -8.67 1.29
C ALA A 48 -6.83 -7.39 0.77
N LEU A 49 -7.07 -6.41 1.66
CA LEU A 49 -7.64 -5.11 1.30
C LEU A 49 -6.73 -4.31 0.36
N LEU A 50 -5.41 -4.41 0.54
CA LEU A 50 -4.43 -3.75 -0.33
C LEU A 50 -4.49 -4.29 -1.76
N LEU A 51 -4.65 -5.62 -1.91
CA LEU A 51 -4.63 -6.31 -3.21
C LEU A 51 -5.97 -6.26 -3.95
N LEU A 52 -7.09 -6.09 -3.23
CA LEU A 52 -8.44 -6.10 -3.78
C LEU A 52 -8.62 -5.17 -5.01
N PRO A 53 -8.14 -3.91 -5.01
CA PRO A 53 -8.29 -3.03 -6.17
C PRO A 53 -7.57 -3.56 -7.42
N GLY A 54 -6.38 -4.14 -7.28
CA GLY A 54 -5.65 -4.75 -8.39
C GLY A 54 -6.35 -6.00 -8.92
N LEU A 55 -6.89 -6.85 -8.03
CA LEU A 55 -7.66 -8.03 -8.43
C LEU A 55 -8.92 -7.64 -9.22
N LEU A 56 -9.60 -6.55 -8.83
CA LEU A 56 -10.73 -6.02 -9.59
C LEU A 56 -10.30 -5.56 -11.00
N LEU A 57 -9.19 -4.83 -11.13
CA LEU A 57 -8.68 -4.41 -12.44
C LEU A 57 -8.36 -5.61 -13.35
N GLY A 58 -7.74 -6.65 -12.80
CA GLY A 58 -7.47 -7.90 -13.52
C GLY A 58 -8.75 -8.63 -13.93
N GLY A 59 -9.73 -8.72 -13.02
CA GLY A 59 -11.03 -9.35 -13.28
C GLY A 59 -11.84 -8.65 -14.39
N PHE A 60 -11.70 -7.32 -14.51
CA PHE A 60 -12.32 -6.54 -15.59
C PHE A 60 -11.46 -6.45 -16.87
N GLY A 61 -10.35 -7.18 -16.96
CA GLY A 61 -9.47 -7.21 -18.12
C GLY A 61 -8.68 -5.91 -18.37
N GLN A 62 -8.57 -5.02 -17.38
CA GLN A 62 -7.90 -3.73 -17.49
C GLN A 62 -6.38 -3.86 -17.26
N TRP A 63 -5.72 -4.69 -18.06
CA TRP A 63 -4.29 -5.03 -17.92
C TRP A 63 -3.35 -3.81 -17.86
N PRO A 64 -3.49 -2.77 -18.71
CA PRO A 64 -2.63 -1.60 -18.61
C PRO A 64 -2.78 -0.87 -17.26
N ALA A 65 -4.02 -0.71 -16.79
CA ALA A 65 -4.30 -0.05 -15.52
C ALA A 65 -3.77 -0.85 -14.32
N LEU A 66 -3.87 -2.19 -14.39
CA LEU A 66 -3.31 -3.11 -13.40
C LEU A 66 -1.79 -2.97 -13.30
N LEU A 67 -1.09 -2.98 -14.43
CA LEU A 67 0.38 -2.86 -14.46
C LEU A 67 0.84 -1.50 -13.92
N MET A 68 0.17 -0.41 -14.30
CA MET A 68 0.45 0.92 -13.75
C MET A 68 0.19 0.97 -12.23
N TRP A 69 -0.94 0.41 -11.78
CA TRP A 69 -1.27 0.33 -10.35
C TRP A 69 -0.24 -0.49 -9.56
N MET A 70 0.20 -1.62 -10.10
CA MET A 70 1.21 -2.48 -9.46
C MET A 70 2.56 -1.76 -9.35
N GLY A 71 3.01 -1.12 -10.42
CA GLY A 71 4.25 -0.33 -10.40
C GLY A 71 4.20 0.79 -9.36
N LEU A 72 3.12 1.58 -9.37
CA LEU A 72 2.93 2.69 -8.43
C LEU A 72 2.82 2.21 -6.97
N THR A 73 2.07 1.15 -6.70
CA THR A 73 1.94 0.61 -5.34
C THR A 73 3.27 0.09 -4.79
N LEU A 74 4.08 -0.59 -5.62
CA LEU A 74 5.42 -1.03 -5.24
C LEU A 74 6.35 0.16 -4.97
N SER A 75 6.43 1.12 -5.89
CA SER A 75 7.29 2.31 -5.75
C SER A 75 6.88 3.14 -4.54
N LEU A 76 5.59 3.37 -4.33
CA LEU A 76 5.07 4.13 -3.18
C LEU A 76 5.27 3.37 -1.87
N GLY A 77 5.14 2.04 -1.87
CA GLY A 77 5.45 1.22 -0.70
C GLY A 77 6.88 1.42 -0.21
N TRP A 78 7.86 1.36 -1.13
CA TRP A 78 9.26 1.65 -0.83
C TRP A 78 9.50 3.11 -0.42
N LEU A 79 8.90 4.07 -1.12
CA LEU A 79 9.03 5.49 -0.76
C LEU A 79 8.49 5.75 0.65
N LEU A 80 7.33 5.18 1.00
CA LEU A 80 6.70 5.33 2.30
C LEU A 80 7.55 4.74 3.43
N THR A 81 8.13 3.55 3.23
CA THR A 81 9.02 2.95 4.25
C THR A 81 10.25 3.81 4.48
N GLN A 82 10.85 4.35 3.41
CA GLN A 82 12.01 5.26 3.51
C GLN A 82 11.64 6.58 4.19
N LEU A 83 10.52 7.21 3.82
CA LEU A 83 10.04 8.44 4.45
C LEU A 83 9.75 8.27 5.95
N LEU A 84 9.15 7.15 6.33
CA LEU A 84 8.87 6.83 7.73
C LEU A 84 10.12 6.48 8.53
N ALA A 85 11.18 6.01 7.88
CA ALA A 85 12.48 5.78 8.50
C ALA A 85 13.27 7.09 8.66
N TRP A 86 13.19 8.00 7.69
CA TRP A 86 13.86 9.30 7.75
C TRP A 86 13.24 10.28 8.77
N ARG A 87 11.92 10.23 8.96
CA ARG A 87 11.19 11.11 9.89
C ARG A 87 11.23 10.69 11.36
N ALA A 88 11.81 9.53 11.67
CA ALA A 88 11.75 8.90 12.99
C ALA A 88 13.07 9.03 13.73
#